data_AF-A0A735V499-F1
#
_entry.id   AF-A0A735V499-F1
#
_cell.length_a   1.000
_cell.length_b   1.000
_cell.length_c   1.000
_cell.angle_alpha   90.00
_cell.angle_beta   90.00
_cell.angle_gamma   90.00
#
_symmetry.space_group_name_H-M   'P 1'
#
loop_
_entity.id
_entity.type
_entity.pdbx_description
1 polymer ?
#
loop_
_entity_poly.entity_id
_entity_poly.type
_entity_poly.pdbx_seq_one_letter_code
_entity_poly.pdbx_strand_id
1 'polypeptide(L)'
;MEFKSLRKSLSKDEWEEVASLSGTSTQYLTQIALNFRRPSVGLAERIESAINQVRPDTVVTKESLVFAPLRQRKNKRSPKAEV
;
A
#
# COMPACT_ATOMS: atom_id res chain seq x y z
N MET A 1 5.96 10.19 5.16
CA MET A 1 5.27 9.28 6.10
C MET A 1 5.11 7.94 5.38
N GLU A 2 5.43 6.81 6.02
CA GLU A 2 5.31 5.50 5.37
C GLU A 2 3.84 5.09 5.20
N PHE A 3 3.46 4.56 4.04
CA PHE A 3 2.08 4.12 3.75
C PHE A 3 1.55 3.08 4.74
N LYS A 4 2.46 2.25 5.29
CA LYS A 4 2.18 1.31 6.36
C LYS A 4 1.77 1.98 7.68
N SER A 5 2.38 3.11 8.02
CA SER A 5 2.02 3.87 9.23
C SER A 5 0.65 4.50 9.06
N LEU A 6 0.34 5.01 7.86
CA LEU A 6 -0.97 5.53 7.53
C LEU A 6 -2.08 4.48 7.75
N ARG A 7 -1.88 3.25 7.28
CA ARG A 7 -2.83 2.14 7.53
C ARG A 7 -3.16 1.95 9.01
N LYS A 8 -2.18 2.13 9.91
CA LYS A 8 -2.37 1.98 11.36
C LYS A 8 -3.06 3.19 12.00
N SER A 9 -2.89 4.36 11.41
CA SER A 9 -3.46 5.62 11.91
C SER A 9 -4.89 5.86 11.46
N LEU A 10 -5.34 5.17 10.41
CA LEU A 10 -6.72 5.19 9.92
C LEU A 10 -7.58 4.17 10.66
N SER A 11 -8.79 4.58 11.00
CA SER A 11 -9.86 3.70 11.46
C SER A 11 -10.24 2.69 10.37
N LYS A 12 -11.03 1.68 10.75
CA LYS A 12 -11.50 0.68 9.80
C LYS A 12 -12.41 1.31 8.74
N ASP A 13 -13.30 2.21 9.15
CA ASP A 13 -14.27 2.87 8.28
C ASP A 13 -13.58 3.81 7.28
N GLU A 14 -12.64 4.64 7.73
CA GLU A 14 -11.83 5.48 6.83
C GLU A 14 -11.03 4.64 5.82
N TRP A 15 -10.50 3.49 6.23
CA TRP A 15 -9.77 2.60 5.31
C TRP A 15 -10.68 1.95 4.27
N GLU A 16 -11.93 1.69 4.64
CA GLU A 16 -12.97 1.19 3.74
C GLU A 16 -13.44 2.26 2.76
N GLU A 17 -13.56 3.50 3.22
CA GLU A 17 -13.86 4.66 2.40
C GLU A 17 -12.76 4.93 1.38
N VAL A 18 -11.48 4.91 1.79
CA VAL A 18 -10.34 5.04 0.85
C VAL A 18 -10.38 3.93 -0.21
N ALA A 19 -10.69 2.69 0.18
CA ALA A 19 -10.80 1.58 -0.78
C ALA A 19 -11.96 1.80 -1.77
N SER A 20 -13.12 2.23 -1.28
CA SER A 20 -14.28 2.55 -2.10
C SER A 20 -13.99 3.66 -3.11
N LEU A 21 -13.44 4.79 -2.63
CA LEU A 21 -13.09 5.94 -3.46
C LEU A 21 -12.00 5.64 -4.49
N SER A 22 -11.03 4.80 -4.14
CA SER A 22 -9.97 4.39 -5.07
C SER A 22 -10.38 3.29 -6.06
N GLY A 23 -11.59 2.75 -5.92
CA GLY A 23 -12.10 1.67 -6.76
C GLY A 23 -11.37 0.34 -6.55
N THR A 24 -10.96 0.07 -5.31
CA THR A 24 -10.25 -1.16 -4.92
C THR A 24 -10.86 -1.81 -3.68
N SER A 25 -10.31 -2.94 -3.24
CA SER A 25 -10.74 -3.58 -2.00
C SER A 25 -9.81 -3.22 -0.84
N THR A 26 -10.35 -3.18 0.38
CA THR A 26 -9.59 -2.97 1.62
C THR A 26 -8.44 -3.98 1.76
N GLN A 27 -8.65 -5.21 1.28
CA GLN A 27 -7.63 -6.25 1.24
C GLN A 27 -6.49 -5.91 0.27
N TYR A 28 -6.81 -5.46 -0.94
CA TYR A 28 -5.81 -5.07 -1.93
C TYR A 28 -5.01 -3.85 -1.47
N LEU A 29 -5.70 -2.85 -0.92
CA LEU A 29 -5.09 -1.68 -0.29
C LEU A 29 -4.15 -2.08 0.86
N THR A 30 -4.54 -3.07 1.66
CA THR A 30 -3.68 -3.62 2.73
C THR A 30 -2.44 -4.34 2.19
N GLN A 31 -2.56 -5.06 1.07
CA GLN A 31 -1.40 -5.67 0.41
C GLN A 31 -0.40 -4.63 -0.07
N ILE A 32 -0.87 -3.49 -0.58
CA ILE A 32 -0.03 -2.34 -0.95
C ILE A 32 0.64 -1.74 0.30
N ALA A 33 -0.12 -1.47 1.37
CA ALA A 33 0.40 -0.93 2.63
C ALA A 33 1.45 -1.80 3.30
N LEU A 34 1.40 -3.12 3.06
CA LEU A 34 2.38 -4.08 3.59
C LEU A 34 3.52 -4.37 2.59
N ASN A 35 3.61 -3.61 1.49
CA ASN A 35 4.59 -3.75 0.43
C ASN A 35 4.61 -5.16 -0.21
N PHE A 36 3.49 -5.87 -0.18
CA PHE A 36 3.33 -7.15 -0.88
C PHE A 36 3.03 -6.98 -2.36
N ARG A 37 2.46 -5.83 -2.75
CA ARG A 37 2.15 -5.48 -4.13
C ARG A 37 2.47 -4.02 -4.41
N ARG A 38 2.75 -3.73 -5.68
CA ARG A 38 2.81 -2.37 -6.22
C ARG A 38 1.52 -2.07 -6.98
N PRO A 39 0.84 -0.94 -6.69
CA PRO A 39 -0.26 -0.48 -7.51
C PRO A 39 0.24 0.00 -8.87
N SER A 40 -0.65 0.03 -9.86
CA SER A 40 -0.39 0.77 -11.10
C SER A 40 -0.39 2.27 -10.83
N VAL A 41 0.22 3.06 -11.72
CA VAL A 41 0.26 4.53 -11.59
C VAL A 41 -1.14 5.12 -11.46
N GLY A 42 -2.08 4.70 -12.33
CA GLY A 42 -3.47 5.18 -12.26
C GLY A 42 -4.21 4.76 -10.98
N LEU A 43 -3.88 3.61 -10.39
CA LEU A 43 -4.45 3.24 -9.09
C LEU A 43 -3.81 4.05 -7.96
N ALA A 44 -2.51 4.31 -8.03
CA ALA A 44 -1.81 5.14 -7.05
C ALA A 44 -2.36 6.58 -7.02
N GLU A 45 -2.66 7.17 -8.18
CA GLU A 45 -3.32 8.49 -8.29
C GLU A 45 -4.71 8.52 -7.64
N ARG A 46 -5.49 7.46 -7.83
CA ARG A 46 -6.81 7.32 -7.19
C ARG A 46 -6.69 7.17 -5.68
N ILE A 47 -5.71 6.39 -5.21
CA ILE A 47 -5.44 6.21 -3.78
C ILE A 47 -5.00 7.53 -3.14
N GLU A 48 -4.08 8.27 -3.77
CA GLU A 48 -3.65 9.60 -3.34
C GLU A 48 -4.83 10.56 -3.23
N SER A 49 -5.67 10.63 -4.26
CA SER A 49 -6.87 11.47 -4.28
C SER A 49 -7.87 11.07 -3.18
N ALA A 50 -8.09 9.77 -2.98
CA ALA A 50 -8.98 9.26 -1.93
C ALA A 50 -8.47 9.59 -0.52
N ILE A 51 -7.16 9.45 -0.28
CA ILE A 51 -6.55 9.77 1.01
C ILE A 51 -6.62 11.26 1.29
N ASN A 52 -6.43 12.10 0.28
CA ASN A 52 -6.55 13.55 0.44
C ASN A 52 -7.98 13.99 0.79
N GLN A 53 -9.00 13.25 0.32
CA GLN A 53 -10.41 13.50 0.68
C GLN A 53 -10.72 13.06 2.11
N VAL A 54 -10.24 11.88 2.53
CA VAL A 54 -10.52 11.33 3.87
C VAL A 54 -9.67 12.00 4.94
N ARG A 55 -8.41 12.32 4.63
CA ARG A 55 -7.44 12.85 5.59
C ARG A 55 -6.44 13.81 4.92
N PRO A 56 -6.84 15.07 4.66
CA PRO A 56 -6.03 16.07 3.95
C PRO A 56 -4.72 16.41 4.66
N ASP A 57 -4.62 16.19 5.98
CA ASP A 57 -3.37 16.38 6.73
C ASP A 57 -2.26 15.36 6.38
N THR A 58 -2.58 14.33 5.59
CA THR A 58 -1.62 13.27 5.26
C THR A 58 -1.01 13.47 3.88
N VAL A 59 0.31 13.61 3.84
CA VAL A 59 1.08 13.63 2.59
C VAL A 59 1.47 12.20 2.21
N VAL A 60 0.66 11.56 1.37
CA VAL A 60 1.02 10.33 0.64
C VAL A 60 1.00 10.62 -0.84
N THR A 61 2.14 10.45 -1.50
CA THR A 61 2.23 10.67 -2.94
C THR A 61 2.09 9.36 -3.71
N LYS A 62 1.56 9.44 -4.94
CA LYS A 62 1.50 8.28 -5.85
C LYS A 62 2.88 7.66 -6.10
N GLU A 63 3.94 8.46 -6.15
CA GLU A 63 5.32 8.00 -6.32
C GLU A 63 5.74 7.12 -5.13
N SER A 64 5.40 7.51 -3.91
CA SER A 64 5.69 6.71 -2.72
C SER A 64 5.02 5.33 -2.79
N LEU A 65 3.83 5.24 -3.38
CA LEU A 65 3.09 3.98 -3.56
C LEU A 65 3.69 3.11 -4.66
N VAL A 66 4.00 3.70 -5.82
CA VAL A 66 4.51 2.98 -7.00
C VAL A 66 5.95 2.51 -6.79
N PHE A 67 6.79 3.37 -6.21
CA PHE A 67 8.21 3.09 -5.99
C PHE A 67 8.51 2.44 -4.64
N ALA A 68 7.48 2.11 -3.85
CA ALA A 68 7.65 1.43 -2.57
C ALA A 68 8.54 0.18 -2.71
N PRO A 69 9.51 -0.02 -1.79
CA PRO A 69 10.35 -1.22 -1.80
C PRO A 69 9.49 -2.44 -1.49
N LEU A 70 9.43 -3.38 -2.44
CA LEU A 70 8.69 -4.62 -2.25
C LEU A 70 9.30 -5.44 -1.13
N ARG A 71 8.44 -6.07 -0.34
CA ARG A 71 8.87 -6.97 0.72
C ARG A 71 9.56 -8.17 0.09
N GLN A 72 10.88 -8.24 0.29
CA GLN A 72 11.68 -9.39 -0.14
C GLN A 72 11.10 -10.66 0.46
N ARG A 73 10.70 -11.60 -0.39
CA ARG A 73 10.34 -12.94 0.07
C ARG A 73 11.64 -13.54 0.61
N LYS A 74 11.70 -13.82 1.92
CA LYS A 74 12.81 -14.60 2.48
C LYS A 74 12.79 -15.97 1.81
N ASN A 75 13.55 -16.14 0.73
CA ASN A 75 13.76 -17.44 0.13
C ASN A 75 14.55 -18.27 1.13
N LYS A 76 13.87 -19.13 1.90
CA LYS A 76 14.48 -20.32 2.49
C LYS A 76 14.80 -21.30 1.36
N ARG A 77 15.70 -20.93 0.45
CA ARG A 77 16.42 -21.89 -0.36
C ARG A 77 17.84 -21.86 0.17
N SER A 78 18.06 -22.63 1.22
CA SER A 78 19.41 -23.06 1.58
C SER A 78 20.03 -23.64 0.31
N PRO A 79 21.27 -23.28 -0.08
CA PRO A 79 21.95 -24.05 -1.11
C PRO A 79 22.02 -25.48 -0.60
N LYS A 80 21.40 -26.40 -1.33
CA LYS A 80 21.58 -27.83 -1.10
C LYS A 80 23.04 -28.07 -1.49
N ALA A 81 23.90 -28.33 -0.51
CA ALA A 81 25.28 -28.72 -0.76
C ALA A 81 25.24 -29.92 -1.71
N GLU A 82 25.77 -29.71 -2.92
CA GLU A 82 25.93 -30.75 -3.92
C GLU A 82 27.36 -31.27 -3.77
N VAL A 83 27.42 -32.53 -3.29
CA VAL A 83 28.50 -33.54 -3.32
C VAL A 83 29.87 -33.14 -2.79
#